data_AF-A0A267EW33-F1
#
_entry.id   AF-A0A267EW33-F1
#
_cell.length_a   1.000
_cell.length_b   1.000
_cell.length_c   1.000
_cell.angle_alpha   90.00
_cell.angle_beta   90.00
_cell.angle_gamma   90.00
#
_symmetry.space_group_name_H-M   'P 1'
#
loop_
_entity.id
_entity.type
_entity.pdbx_description
1 polymer ?
#
loop_
_entity_poly.entity_id
_entity_poly.type
_entity_poly.pdbx_seq_one_letter_code
_entity_poly.pdbx_strand_id
1 'polypeptide(L)'
;MDHMDEKTLKELAKKMPNIQCFVPAGDRMIMQKFGFKDIQELKWWQAAEETVKGLSVTFTPASHWSGRGAMDRNCSLWGSFVLQFGQHSAFFAGDTGYQDRIFKDIGELLDLRTLLSEL
;
A
#
# COMPACT_ATOMS: atom_id res chain seq x y z
N MET A 1 -12.17 7.20 -9.55
CA MET A 1 -11.77 7.46 -8.15
C MET A 1 -10.31 7.85 -8.20
N ASP A 2 -9.92 8.90 -7.50
CA ASP A 2 -8.63 9.59 -7.56
C ASP A 2 -7.42 8.71 -7.22
N HIS A 3 -7.60 7.70 -6.37
CA HIS A 3 -6.53 6.77 -5.96
C HIS A 3 -6.67 5.36 -6.55
N MET A 4 -7.71 5.11 -7.35
CA MET A 4 -7.91 3.84 -8.04
C MET A 4 -8.69 4.06 -9.35
N ASP A 5 -7.96 4.29 -10.43
CA ASP A 5 -8.52 4.47 -11.77
C ASP A 5 -8.63 3.13 -12.52
N GLU A 6 -9.87 2.70 -12.73
CA GLU A 6 -10.18 1.41 -13.38
C GLU A 6 -9.57 1.29 -14.78
N LYS A 7 -9.61 2.36 -15.58
CA LYS A 7 -9.11 2.32 -16.96
C LYS A 7 -7.60 2.07 -16.98
N THR A 8 -6.86 2.84 -16.19
CA THR A 8 -5.41 2.71 -16.03
C THR A 8 -5.04 1.31 -15.53
N LEU A 9 -5.74 0.82 -14.52
CA LEU A 9 -5.48 -0.51 -13.93
C LEU A 9 -5.74 -1.65 -14.91
N LYS A 10 -6.83 -1.59 -15.68
CA LYS A 10 -7.13 -2.58 -16.74
C LYS A 10 -6.08 -2.55 -17.86
N GLU A 11 -5.61 -1.37 -18.26
CA GLU A 11 -4.53 -1.25 -19.25
C GLU A 11 -3.20 -1.80 -18.73
N LEU A 12 -2.88 -1.53 -17.46
CA LEU A 12 -1.67 -2.02 -16.81
C LEU A 12 -1.65 -3.55 -16.74
N ALA A 13 -2.74 -4.16 -16.28
CA ALA A 13 -2.89 -5.61 -16.18
C ALA A 13 -2.74 -6.31 -17.55
N LYS A 14 -3.24 -5.68 -18.62
CA LYS A 14 -3.07 -6.19 -19.99
C LYS A 14 -1.62 -6.12 -20.48
N LYS A 15 -0.92 -5.01 -20.19
CA LYS A 15 0.47 -4.79 -20.64
C LYS A 15 1.47 -5.61 -19.82
N MET A 16 1.19 -5.87 -18.56
CA MET A 16 2.07 -6.58 -17.62
C MET A 16 1.29 -7.70 -16.92
N PRO A 17 1.08 -8.85 -17.57
CA PRO A 17 0.22 -9.92 -17.04
C PRO A 17 0.75 -10.59 -15.77
N ASN A 18 2.02 -10.39 -15.43
CA ASN A 18 2.71 -10.97 -14.28
C ASN A 18 3.13 -9.91 -13.25
N ILE A 19 2.55 -8.70 -13.30
CA ILE A 19 2.86 -7.66 -12.33
C ILE A 19 2.36 -8.08 -10.93
N GLN A 20 3.25 -7.96 -9.94
CA GLN A 20 2.88 -8.16 -8.54
C GLN A 20 2.09 -6.94 -8.05
N CYS A 21 0.98 -7.20 -7.35
CA CYS A 21 0.11 -6.15 -6.84
C CYS A 21 -0.07 -6.27 -5.33
N PHE A 22 0.39 -5.26 -4.59
CA PHE A 22 0.22 -5.18 -3.14
C PHE A 22 -0.92 -4.21 -2.85
N VAL A 23 -1.95 -4.68 -2.16
CA VAL A 23 -3.16 -3.89 -1.88
C VAL A 23 -3.60 -4.03 -0.42
N PRO A 24 -4.35 -3.06 0.12
CA PRO A 24 -4.98 -3.22 1.42
C PRO A 24 -5.93 -4.43 1.44
N ALA A 25 -6.04 -5.09 2.59
CA ALA A 25 -7.03 -6.15 2.76
C ALA A 25 -8.45 -5.66 2.44
N GLY A 26 -9.17 -6.40 1.60
CA GLY A 26 -10.50 -6.07 1.08
C GLY A 26 -10.52 -5.74 -0.42
N ASP A 27 -9.36 -5.45 -1.02
CA ASP A 27 -9.25 -5.01 -2.42
C ASP A 27 -9.00 -6.12 -3.43
N ARG A 28 -8.75 -7.37 -3.01
CA ARG A 28 -8.44 -8.45 -3.96
C ARG A 28 -9.51 -8.64 -5.03
N MET A 29 -10.78 -8.64 -4.63
CA MET A 29 -11.89 -8.91 -5.56
C MET A 29 -11.95 -7.85 -6.67
N ILE A 30 -11.71 -6.57 -6.35
CA ILE A 30 -11.75 -5.51 -7.35
C ILE A 30 -10.52 -5.56 -8.27
N MET A 31 -9.34 -5.87 -7.73
CA MET A 31 -8.13 -6.03 -8.54
C MET A 31 -8.22 -7.23 -9.50
N GLN A 32 -8.84 -8.34 -9.07
CA GLN A 32 -9.14 -9.47 -9.94
C GLN A 32 -10.09 -9.06 -11.08
N LYS A 33 -11.13 -8.27 -10.80
CA LYS A 33 -12.03 -7.72 -11.83
C LYS A 33 -11.30 -6.82 -12.84
N PHE A 34 -10.20 -6.19 -12.44
CA PHE A 34 -9.35 -5.39 -13.33
C PHE A 34 -8.33 -6.22 -14.11
N GLY A 35 -8.20 -7.52 -13.82
CA GLY A 35 -7.37 -8.46 -14.57
C GLY A 35 -6.03 -8.80 -13.93
N PHE A 36 -5.77 -8.34 -12.70
CA PHE A 36 -4.57 -8.72 -11.95
C PHE A 36 -4.66 -10.17 -11.46
N LYS A 37 -3.52 -10.86 -11.48
CA LYS A 37 -3.43 -12.29 -11.12
C LYS A 37 -2.59 -12.52 -9.88
N ASP A 38 -1.44 -11.83 -9.79
CA ASP A 38 -0.57 -11.84 -8.62
C ASP A 38 -0.95 -10.67 -7.70
N ILE A 39 -1.72 -10.99 -6.66
CA ILE A 39 -2.28 -10.01 -5.72
C ILE A 39 -2.01 -10.50 -4.31
N GLN A 40 -1.38 -9.64 -3.50
CA GLN A 40 -1.17 -9.84 -2.07
C GLN A 40 -1.94 -8.77 -1.30
N GLU A 41 -2.80 -9.22 -0.39
CA GLU A 41 -3.59 -8.37 0.48
C GLU A 41 -2.87 -8.22 1.82
N LEU A 42 -2.61 -6.98 2.21
CA LEU A 42 -1.85 -6.68 3.42
C LEU A 42 -2.76 -5.99 4.44
N LYS A 43 -2.66 -6.43 5.69
CA LYS A 43 -3.14 -5.66 6.86
C LYS A 43 -2.00 -4.77 7.37
N TRP A 44 -2.34 -3.81 8.22
CA TRP A 44 -1.31 -2.98 8.84
C TRP A 44 -0.25 -3.82 9.54
N TRP A 45 0.99 -3.37 9.39
CA TRP A 45 2.20 -4.00 9.89
C TRP A 45 2.56 -5.34 9.25
N GLN A 46 1.84 -5.76 8.20
CA GLN A 46 2.21 -6.93 7.41
C GLN A 46 3.12 -6.53 6.26
N ALA A 47 4.23 -7.26 6.14
CA ALA A 47 5.06 -7.27 4.95
C ALA A 47 4.47 -8.25 3.91
N ALA A 48 4.66 -7.94 2.64
CA ALA A 48 4.41 -8.88 1.55
C ALA A 48 5.27 -10.14 1.70
N GLU A 49 4.67 -11.30 1.47
CA GLU A 49 5.34 -12.60 1.59
C GLU A 49 6.26 -12.86 0.40
N GLU A 50 5.82 -12.46 -0.80
CA GLU A 50 6.56 -12.65 -2.04
C GLU A 50 6.82 -11.32 -2.73
N THR A 51 8.08 -10.99 -2.93
CA THR A 51 8.50 -9.76 -3.60
C THR A 51 9.64 -10.05 -4.57
N VAL A 52 9.91 -9.11 -5.47
CA VAL A 52 11.16 -9.11 -6.23
C VAL A 52 12.36 -9.13 -5.26
N LYS A 53 13.37 -9.94 -5.58
CA LYS A 53 14.49 -10.22 -4.67
C LYS A 53 15.12 -8.94 -4.10
N GLY A 54 15.13 -8.84 -2.77
CA GLY A 54 15.73 -7.73 -2.03
C GLY A 54 14.79 -6.57 -1.72
N LEU A 55 13.55 -6.59 -2.23
CA LEU A 55 12.52 -5.61 -1.89
C LEU A 55 11.69 -6.11 -0.70
N SER A 56 11.51 -5.28 0.33
CA SER A 56 10.46 -5.44 1.33
C SER A 56 9.37 -4.41 1.05
N VAL A 57 8.11 -4.82 1.11
CA VAL A 57 6.94 -3.95 1.01
C VAL A 57 6.09 -4.18 2.25
N THR A 58 5.97 -3.18 3.11
CA THR A 58 5.17 -3.25 4.34
C THR A 58 4.01 -2.27 4.24
N PHE A 59 2.80 -2.75 4.53
CA PHE A 59 1.62 -1.89 4.61
C PHE A 59 1.48 -1.34 6.03
N THR A 60 1.41 -0.01 6.16
CA THR A 60 1.41 0.70 7.45
C THR A 60 0.14 1.53 7.61
N PRO A 61 -0.27 1.90 8.83
CA PRO A 61 -1.43 2.75 9.03
C PRO A 61 -1.28 4.13 8.36
N ALA A 62 -2.43 4.76 8.10
CA ALA A 62 -2.55 6.16 7.73
C ALA A 62 -3.77 6.75 8.45
N SER A 63 -3.73 8.05 8.76
CA SER A 63 -4.88 8.75 9.32
C SER A 63 -5.87 9.12 8.20
N HIS A 64 -6.61 8.12 7.71
CA HIS A 64 -7.60 8.26 6.64
C HIS A 64 -8.83 7.35 6.87
N TRP A 65 -9.68 7.21 5.85
CA TRP A 65 -10.80 6.27 5.78
C TRP A 65 -10.94 5.76 4.33
N SER A 66 -11.71 4.70 4.06
CA SER A 66 -11.92 4.20 2.68
C SER A 66 -13.39 4.24 2.25
N GLY A 67 -13.64 4.34 0.95
CA GLY A 67 -14.98 4.24 0.35
C GLY A 67 -14.95 4.59 -1.13
N ARG A 68 -15.69 3.85 -1.97
CA ARG A 68 -15.80 4.06 -3.43
C ARG A 68 -17.24 4.25 -3.91
N GLY A 69 -18.22 3.94 -3.07
CA GLY A 69 -19.66 4.08 -3.29
C GLY A 69 -20.41 4.50 -2.03
N ALA A 70 -21.74 4.57 -2.10
CA ALA A 70 -22.55 5.10 -1.00
C ALA A 70 -22.63 4.17 0.24
N MET A 71 -22.30 2.88 0.10
CA MET A 71 -22.49 1.86 1.14
C MET A 71 -21.23 1.02 1.43
N ASP A 72 -20.05 1.39 0.90
CA ASP A 72 -18.82 0.61 1.04
C ASP A 72 -17.75 1.30 1.92
N ARG A 73 -18.19 2.22 2.78
CA ARG A 73 -17.30 2.95 3.68
C ARG A 73 -16.59 1.97 4.62
N ASN A 74 -15.26 2.04 4.67
CA ASN A 74 -14.37 1.21 5.47
C ASN A 74 -14.42 -0.30 5.16
N CYS A 75 -14.93 -0.70 3.99
CA CYS A 75 -14.94 -2.12 3.58
C CYS A 75 -13.58 -2.63 3.11
N SER A 76 -12.65 -1.75 2.75
CA SER A 76 -11.23 -2.06 2.58
C SER A 76 -10.38 -1.29 3.58
N LEU A 77 -9.21 -1.82 3.92
CA LEU A 77 -8.25 -1.03 4.69
C LEU A 77 -7.73 0.17 3.86
N TRP A 78 -7.23 1.18 4.55
CA TRP A 78 -6.50 2.32 4.00
C TRP A 78 -5.17 2.40 4.73
N GLY A 79 -4.17 3.06 4.16
CA GLY A 79 -2.86 3.06 4.77
C GLY A 79 -1.80 3.73 3.92
N SER A 80 -0.58 3.53 4.38
CA SER A 80 0.65 3.92 3.73
C SER A 80 1.47 2.67 3.39
N PHE A 81 2.51 2.83 2.59
CA PHE A 81 3.46 1.75 2.30
C PHE A 81 4.88 2.20 2.61
N VAL A 82 5.65 1.31 3.22
CA VAL A 82 7.10 1.42 3.34
C VAL A 82 7.74 0.40 2.42
N LEU A 83 8.60 0.88 1.52
CA LEU A 83 9.41 0.06 0.63
C LEU A 83 10.86 0.12 1.08
N GLN A 84 11.51 -1.03 1.24
CA GLN A 84 12.93 -1.10 1.62
C GLN A 84 13.69 -1.98 0.63
N PHE A 85 14.84 -1.49 0.16
CA PHE A 85 15.71 -2.23 -0.76
C PHE A 85 17.18 -1.98 -0.41
N GLY A 86 17.83 -2.98 0.18
CA GLY A 86 19.19 -2.82 0.72
C GLY A 86 19.22 -1.74 1.81
N GLN A 87 19.97 -0.66 1.57
CA GLN A 87 20.08 0.50 2.49
C GLN A 87 19.09 1.63 2.15
N HIS A 88 18.30 1.48 1.09
CA HIS A 88 17.36 2.51 0.66
C HIS A 88 15.97 2.21 1.21
N SER A 89 15.25 3.26 1.56
CA SER A 89 13.85 3.17 1.98
C SER A 89 13.05 4.29 1.33
N ALA A 90 11.81 3.99 0.95
CA ALA A 90 10.85 4.95 0.45
C ALA A 90 9.53 4.80 1.22
N PHE A 91 8.92 5.92 1.58
CA PHE A 91 7.63 5.96 2.24
C PHE A 91 6.59 6.58 1.32
N PHE A 92 5.53 5.83 1.03
CA PHE A 92 4.37 6.32 0.32
C PHE A 92 3.23 6.51 1.32
N ALA A 93 2.95 7.76 1.67
CA ALA A 93 2.05 8.11 2.77
C ALA A 93 0.57 7.82 2.49
N GLY A 94 0.18 7.68 1.22
CA GLY A 94 -1.23 7.72 0.81
C GLY A 94 -1.90 9.06 1.19
N ASP A 95 -3.22 9.05 1.31
CA ASP A 95 -4.00 10.23 1.74
C ASP A 95 -4.02 10.36 3.26
N THR A 96 -2.86 10.50 3.89
CA THR A 96 -2.80 10.70 5.33
C THR A 96 -2.82 12.17 5.71
N GLY A 97 -3.63 12.53 6.71
CA GLY A 97 -3.37 13.73 7.50
C GLY A 97 -2.12 13.55 8.37
N TYR A 98 -1.48 14.67 8.77
CA TYR A 98 -0.35 14.60 9.71
C TYR A 98 -0.84 14.13 11.09
N GLN A 99 -0.27 13.04 11.58
CA GLN A 99 -0.52 12.53 12.92
C GLN A 99 0.78 11.99 13.50
N ASP A 100 1.43 12.81 14.33
CA ASP A 100 2.76 12.59 14.93
C ASP A 100 3.01 11.15 15.40
N ARG A 101 2.03 10.54 16.08
CA ARG A 101 2.14 9.17 16.60
C ARG A 101 2.29 8.11 15.51
N ILE A 102 1.54 8.21 14.41
CA ILE A 102 1.62 7.22 13.31
C ILE A 102 3.01 7.25 12.67
N PHE A 103 3.55 8.45 12.42
CA PHE A 103 4.87 8.59 11.80
C PHE A 103 6.00 8.08 12.70
N LYS A 104 5.91 8.35 14.01
CA LYS A 104 6.85 7.82 15.01
C LYS A 104 6.80 6.29 15.09
N ASP A 105 5.61 5.72 15.22
CA ASP A 105 5.42 4.26 15.27
C ASP A 105 6.00 3.59 14.00
N ILE A 106 5.77 4.17 12.81
CA ILE A 106 6.32 3.65 11.54
C ILE A 106 7.86 3.70 11.54
N GLY A 107 8.45 4.83 11.95
CA GLY A 107 9.91 4.97 11.94
C GLY A 107 10.62 4.06 12.96
N GLU A 108 10.02 3.86 14.13
CA GLU A 108 10.55 2.96 15.16
C GLU A 108 10.42 1.49 14.76
N LEU A 109 9.25 1.07 14.26
CA LEU A 109 8.99 -0.34 13.95
C LEU A 109 9.70 -0.85 12.70
N LEU A 110 10.01 0.03 11.75
CA LEU A 110 10.65 -0.32 10.47
C LEU A 110 12.10 0.16 10.36
N ASP A 111 12.66 0.61 11.49
CA ASP A 111 14.06 1.05 11.62
C ASP A 111 14.45 2.11 10.56
N LEU A 112 13.54 3.04 10.27
CA LEU A 112 13.72 4.09 9.26
C LEU A 112 14.56 5.26 9.80
N ARG A 113 15.73 4.95 10.37
CA ARG A 113 16.63 5.91 11.06
C ARG A 113 17.02 7.13 10.20
N THR A 114 16.86 7.05 8.89
CA THR A 114 17.21 8.11 7.94
C THR A 114 16.04 9.00 7.52
N LEU A 115 14.78 8.59 7.68
CA LEU A 115 13.61 9.34 7.18
C LEU A 115 13.04 10.35 8.20
N LEU A 116 13.32 10.19 9.49
CA LEU A 116 12.76 11.03 10.56
C LEU A 116 13.70 12.15 11.04
N SER A 117 14.92 12.27 10.50
CA SER A 117 15.83 13.37 10.86
C SER A 117 15.55 14.66 10.07
N GLU A 118 14.63 14.63 9.11
CA GLU A 118 14.32 15.76 8.20
C GLU A 118 12.87 16.26 8.29
N LEU A 119 12.10 15.80 9.28
CA LEU A 119 10.75 16.31 9.61
C LEU A 119 10.77 17.01 10.98
#